data_AF-A0AAE9ITR8-F1
#
_entry.id   AF-A0AAE9ITR8-F1
#
_cell.length_a   1.000
_cell.length_b   1.000
_cell.length_c   1.000
_cell.angle_alpha   90.00
_cell.angle_beta   90.00
_cell.angle_gamma   90.00
#
_symmetry.space_group_name_H-M   'P 1'
#
loop_
_entity.id
_entity.type
_entity.pdbx_description
1 polymer ?
#
loop_
_entity_poly.entity_id
_entity_poly.type
_entity_poly.pdbx_seq_one_letter_code
_entity_poly.pdbx_strand_id
1 'polypeptide(L)'
;MLSPTLFQLADKSAAQNIHYEKIPLEFILDSKASNEVVRQLLKLDPKNIKKLETCKKQLSRLTELDLKKCKIDVEGILNLKNFKLNSLNFGYLYHLKTEFPDPSNSSGIDIVSLLKRAVNTQEMMIHLGFSGEEDKRYMIGWEEKKTDALKWRIYHFW
;
A
#
# COMPACT_ATOMS: atom_id res chain seq x y z
N MET A 1 -30.82 -13.86 -10.26
CA MET A 1 -29.64 -14.75 -10.36
C MET A 1 -28.52 -14.13 -9.53
N LEU A 2 -27.90 -14.90 -8.64
CA LEU A 2 -26.71 -14.47 -7.89
C LEU A 2 -25.48 -14.73 -8.75
N SER A 3 -24.68 -13.68 -8.97
CA SER A 3 -23.40 -13.81 -9.68
C SER A 3 -22.42 -14.59 -8.79
N PRO A 4 -21.70 -15.59 -9.34
CA PRO A 4 -20.73 -16.37 -8.57
C PRO A 4 -19.57 -15.49 -8.10
N THR A 5 -19.01 -15.83 -6.94
CA THR A 5 -17.85 -15.11 -6.39
C THR A 5 -16.56 -15.49 -7.14
N LEU A 6 -15.53 -14.64 -7.05
CA LEU A 6 -14.22 -14.91 -7.65
C LEU A 6 -13.63 -16.23 -7.13
N PHE A 7 -13.86 -16.55 -5.85
CA PHE A 7 -13.41 -17.79 -5.21
C PHE A 7 -14.14 -19.01 -5.79
N GLN A 8 -15.46 -18.90 -5.98
CA GLN A 8 -16.25 -19.97 -6.61
C GLN A 8 -15.84 -20.21 -8.07
N LEU A 9 -15.45 -19.17 -8.79
CA LEU A 9 -14.94 -19.31 -10.15
C LEU A 9 -13.53 -19.90 -10.17
N ALA A 10 -12.66 -19.52 -9.24
CA ALA A 10 -11.31 -20.07 -9.10
C ALA A 10 -11.35 -21.56 -8.73
N ASP A 11 -12.17 -21.95 -7.76
CA ASP A 11 -12.38 -23.36 -7.38
C ASP A 11 -12.95 -24.16 -8.54
N LYS A 12 -13.94 -23.61 -9.26
CA LYS A 12 -14.52 -24.27 -10.43
C LYS A 12 -13.50 -24.43 -11.56
N SER A 13 -12.66 -23.42 -11.79
CA SER A 13 -11.60 -23.46 -12.80
C SER A 13 -10.53 -24.49 -12.45
N ALA A 14 -10.10 -24.53 -11.18
CA ALA A 14 -9.16 -25.52 -10.66
C ALA A 14 -9.72 -26.94 -10.75
N ALA A 15 -10.99 -27.13 -10.37
CA ALA A 15 -11.67 -28.43 -10.46
C ALA A 15 -11.90 -28.90 -11.90
N GLN A 16 -12.07 -27.97 -12.84
CA GLN A 16 -12.26 -28.26 -14.26
C GLN A 16 -10.95 -28.37 -15.05
N ASN A 17 -9.80 -28.27 -14.38
CA ASN A 17 -8.47 -28.37 -14.98
C ASN A 17 -8.33 -27.44 -16.21
N ILE A 18 -8.96 -26.27 -16.14
CA ILE A 18 -8.93 -25.28 -17.22
C ILE A 18 -7.50 -24.73 -17.27
N HIS A 19 -6.72 -25.27 -18.21
CA HIS A 19 -5.40 -24.76 -18.55
C HIS A 19 -5.49 -23.27 -18.93
N TYR A 20 -4.36 -22.59 -18.74
CA TYR A 20 -4.02 -21.16 -18.94
C TYR A 20 -4.48 -20.44 -20.22
N GLU A 21 -5.60 -20.82 -20.84
CA GLU A 21 -6.28 -20.00 -21.82
C GLU A 21 -6.84 -18.79 -21.09
N LYS A 22 -6.06 -17.71 -21.18
CA LYS A 22 -6.35 -16.33 -20.77
C LYS A 22 -7.86 -16.12 -20.62
N ILE A 23 -8.41 -16.43 -19.45
CA ILE A 23 -9.80 -16.08 -19.16
C ILE A 23 -9.78 -14.56 -19.17
N PRO A 24 -10.45 -13.88 -20.13
CA PRO A 24 -10.56 -12.44 -20.09
C PRO A 24 -11.47 -12.15 -18.91
N LEU A 25 -10.89 -11.95 -17.74
CA LEU A 25 -11.59 -11.47 -16.57
C LEU A 25 -11.87 -9.98 -16.80
N GLU A 26 -12.87 -9.67 -17.65
CA GLU A 26 -13.53 -8.36 -17.65
C GLU A 26 -14.46 -8.28 -16.43
N PHE A 27 -13.90 -8.45 -15.23
CA PHE A 27 -14.59 -8.03 -14.03
C PHE A 27 -14.35 -6.54 -13.90
N ILE A 28 -15.42 -5.76 -14.09
CA ILE A 28 -15.52 -4.46 -13.45
C ILE A 28 -15.65 -4.77 -11.95
N LEU A 29 -14.53 -5.09 -11.32
CA LEU A 29 -14.48 -5.27 -9.88
C LEU A 29 -14.90 -3.92 -9.29
N ASP A 30 -15.94 -3.93 -8.46
CA ASP A 30 -16.22 -2.77 -7.64
C ASP A 30 -15.00 -2.48 -6.75
N SER A 31 -14.97 -1.28 -6.16
CA SER A 31 -13.80 -0.85 -5.37
C SER A 31 -13.51 -1.80 -4.21
N LYS A 32 -14.54 -2.44 -3.64
CA LYS A 32 -14.39 -3.33 -2.50
C LYS A 32 -13.75 -4.65 -2.90
N ALA A 33 -14.23 -5.27 -3.99
CA ALA A 33 -13.68 -6.51 -4.51
C ALA A 33 -12.25 -6.31 -5.03
N SER A 34 -11.96 -5.18 -5.69
CA SER A 34 -10.61 -4.81 -6.14
C SER A 34 -9.63 -4.71 -4.98
N ASN A 35 -10.02 -4.04 -3.89
CA ASN A 35 -9.18 -3.88 -2.70
C ASN A 35 -8.88 -5.23 -2.04
N GLU A 36 -9.88 -6.11 -1.95
CA GLU A 36 -9.69 -7.43 -1.35
C GLU A 36 -8.77 -8.31 -2.20
N VAL A 37 -8.91 -8.28 -3.53
CA VAL A 37 -8.02 -9.02 -4.42
C VAL A 37 -6.58 -8.55 -4.26
N VAL A 38 -6.33 -7.23 -4.23
CA VAL A 38 -4.97 -6.70 -4.00
C VAL A 38 -4.42 -7.14 -2.65
N ARG A 39 -5.23 -7.07 -1.58
CA ARG A 39 -4.83 -7.53 -0.24
C ARG A 39 -4.43 -9.00 -0.24
N GLN A 40 -5.23 -9.87 -0.85
CA GLN A 40 -4.94 -11.30 -0.91
C GLN A 40 -3.69 -11.57 -1.75
N LEU A 41 -3.52 -10.88 -2.88
CA LEU A 41 -2.32 -11.01 -3.71
C LEU A 41 -1.03 -10.61 -2.97
N LEU A 42 -1.06 -9.50 -2.23
CA LEU A 42 0.09 -9.05 -1.43
C LEU A 42 0.38 -9.96 -0.23
N LYS A 43 -0.66 -10.57 0.37
CA LYS A 43 -0.51 -11.58 1.42
C LYS A 43 0.13 -12.87 0.91
N LEU A 44 -0.27 -13.31 -0.29
CA LEU A 44 0.23 -14.53 -0.92
C LEU A 44 1.69 -14.38 -1.37
N ASP A 45 2.00 -13.29 -2.06
CA ASP A 45 3.37 -12.96 -2.46
C ASP A 45 3.58 -11.44 -2.41
N PRO A 46 4.39 -10.94 -1.46
CA PRO A 46 4.68 -9.52 -1.35
C PRO A 46 5.37 -8.92 -2.58
N LYS A 47 5.97 -9.73 -3.47
CA LYS A 47 6.53 -9.25 -4.75
C LYS A 47 5.46 -8.76 -5.72
N ASN A 48 4.18 -9.09 -5.48
CA ASN A 48 3.06 -8.57 -6.25
C ASN A 48 2.89 -7.05 -6.11
N ILE A 49 3.62 -6.38 -5.21
CA ILE A 49 3.61 -4.92 -5.09
C ILE A 49 3.88 -4.20 -6.41
N LYS A 50 4.73 -4.77 -7.28
CA LYS A 50 5.01 -4.23 -8.63
C LYS A 50 3.78 -4.19 -9.52
N LYS A 51 2.77 -5.05 -9.27
CA LYS A 51 1.51 -5.04 -10.04
C LYS A 51 0.67 -3.79 -9.78
N LEU A 52 0.89 -3.08 -8.66
CA LEU A 52 0.24 -1.79 -8.44
C LEU A 52 0.60 -0.79 -9.53
N GLU A 53 1.79 -0.91 -10.12
CA GLU A 53 2.28 -0.01 -11.15
C GLU A 53 1.61 -0.28 -12.51
N THR A 54 1.44 -1.55 -12.85
CA THR A 54 0.82 -1.99 -14.10
C THR A 54 -0.70 -1.87 -14.07
N CYS A 55 -1.33 -2.06 -12.90
CA CYS A 55 -2.78 -2.10 -12.75
C CYS A 55 -3.39 -0.79 -12.23
N LYS A 56 -2.66 0.34 -12.25
CA LYS A 56 -3.11 1.64 -11.70
C LYS A 56 -4.54 2.03 -12.09
N LYS A 57 -4.90 1.88 -13.38
CA LYS A 57 -6.25 2.25 -13.87
C LYS A 57 -7.34 1.39 -13.25
N GLN A 58 -7.10 0.08 -13.16
CA GLN A 58 -8.04 -0.89 -12.56
C GLN A 58 -8.16 -0.68 -11.05
N LEU A 59 -7.08 -0.25 -10.41
CA LEU A 59 -6.99 0.00 -8.97
C LEU A 59 -7.25 1.46 -8.58
N SER A 60 -7.81 2.27 -9.47
CA SER A 60 -8.05 3.71 -9.24
C SER A 60 -8.98 4.02 -8.06
N ARG A 61 -9.79 3.05 -7.64
CA ARG A 61 -10.68 3.15 -6.46
C ARG A 61 -10.09 2.53 -5.18
N LEU A 62 -8.81 2.17 -5.20
CA LEU A 62 -8.09 1.68 -4.03
C LEU A 62 -7.94 2.79 -3.00
N THR A 63 -8.52 2.58 -1.83
CA THR A 63 -8.51 3.54 -0.71
C THR A 63 -7.71 3.03 0.49
N GLU A 64 -7.37 1.75 0.54
CA GLU A 64 -6.67 1.15 1.68
C GLU A 64 -5.61 0.17 1.21
N LEU A 65 -4.39 0.29 1.73
CA LEU A 65 -3.27 -0.55 1.33
C LEU A 65 -2.44 -0.98 2.55
N ASP A 66 -2.18 -2.28 2.65
CA ASP A 66 -1.33 -2.85 3.70
C ASP A 66 -0.07 -3.45 3.07
N LEU A 67 1.06 -2.82 3.36
CA LEU A 67 2.39 -3.16 2.87
C LEU A 67 3.25 -3.79 3.96
N LYS A 68 2.69 -4.22 5.10
CA LYS A 68 3.47 -4.71 6.25
C LYS A 68 4.52 -5.77 5.89
N LYS A 69 4.21 -6.65 4.94
CA LYS A 69 5.09 -7.72 4.46
C LYS A 69 5.80 -7.40 3.15
N CYS A 70 5.53 -6.24 2.55
CA CYS A 70 6.05 -5.84 1.25
C CYS A 70 7.36 -5.06 1.40
N LYS A 71 8.36 -5.42 0.60
CA LYS A 71 9.57 -4.62 0.44
C LYS A 71 9.36 -3.63 -0.69
N ILE A 72 8.87 -2.43 -0.35
CA ILE A 72 8.64 -1.34 -1.32
C ILE A 72 9.93 -0.55 -1.55
N ASP A 73 10.27 -0.26 -2.80
CA ASP A 73 11.40 0.60 -3.18
C ASP A 73 10.95 2.05 -3.41
N VAL A 74 11.89 2.93 -3.76
CA VAL A 74 11.63 4.35 -3.99
C VAL A 74 10.61 4.58 -5.11
N GLU A 75 10.67 3.76 -6.17
CA GLU A 75 9.72 3.85 -7.28
C GLU A 75 8.32 3.44 -6.84
N GLY A 76 8.20 2.35 -6.09
CA GLY A 76 6.96 1.93 -5.45
C GLY A 76 6.36 3.03 -4.58
N ILE A 77 7.18 3.69 -3.75
CA ILE A 77 6.75 4.84 -2.93
C ILE A 77 6.18 5.96 -3.82
N LEU A 78 6.89 6.36 -4.87
CA LEU A 78 6.42 7.39 -5.81
C LEU A 78 5.14 6.99 -6.54
N ASN A 79 4.91 5.69 -6.70
CA ASN A 79 3.72 5.17 -7.35
C ASN A 79 2.48 5.21 -6.46
N LEU A 80 2.63 5.27 -5.14
CA LEU A 80 1.52 5.36 -4.19
C LEU A 80 0.68 6.65 -4.34
N LYS A 81 1.30 7.76 -4.77
CA LYS A 81 0.61 9.04 -4.98
C LYS A 81 -0.48 8.99 -6.06
N ASN A 82 -0.49 7.94 -6.89
CA ASN A 82 -1.50 7.75 -7.93
C ASN A 82 -2.83 7.21 -7.37
N PHE A 83 -2.86 6.83 -6.09
CA PHE A 83 -4.04 6.31 -5.41
C PHE A 83 -4.58 7.33 -4.42
N LYS A 84 -5.91 7.40 -4.28
CA LYS A 84 -6.60 8.20 -3.26
C LYS A 84 -6.74 7.39 -1.97
N LEU A 85 -5.62 7.14 -1.31
CA LEU A 85 -5.58 6.32 -0.09
C LEU A 85 -6.10 7.10 1.12
N ASN A 86 -6.94 6.44 1.92
CA ASN A 86 -7.38 6.87 3.25
C ASN A 86 -6.61 6.13 4.35
N SER A 87 -6.07 4.95 4.04
CA SER A 87 -5.29 4.13 4.97
C SER A 87 -4.10 3.48 4.26
N LEU A 88 -2.92 3.59 4.84
CA LEU A 88 -1.68 3.05 4.31
C LEU A 88 -0.80 2.54 5.45
N ASN A 89 -0.54 1.23 5.46
CA ASN A 89 0.45 0.64 6.37
C ASN A 89 1.72 0.35 5.58
N PHE A 90 2.83 1.01 5.90
CA PHE A 90 4.12 0.82 5.23
C PHE A 90 4.86 -0.42 5.72
N GLY A 91 4.59 -0.88 6.94
CA GLY A 91 5.38 -1.91 7.58
C GLY A 91 6.79 -1.46 7.94
N TYR A 92 7.75 -2.36 7.72
CA TYR A 92 9.15 -2.17 8.03
C TYR A 92 9.87 -1.43 6.89
N LEU A 93 10.38 -0.24 7.19
CA LEU A 93 10.94 0.68 6.19
C LEU A 93 12.46 0.84 6.24
N TYR A 94 13.16 0.12 7.13
CA TYR A 94 14.61 0.30 7.34
C TYR A 94 15.45 0.25 6.06
N HIS A 95 15.05 -0.58 5.09
CA HIS A 95 15.74 -0.69 3.81
C HIS A 95 15.71 0.59 2.95
N LEU A 96 14.88 1.57 3.29
CA LEU A 96 14.80 2.87 2.62
C LEU A 96 15.64 3.97 3.31
N LYS A 97 16.38 3.65 4.36
CA LYS A 97 17.16 4.61 5.14
C LYS A 97 18.17 5.40 4.32
N THR A 98 18.81 4.77 3.33
CA THR A 98 19.77 5.47 2.45
C THR A 98 19.10 6.47 1.52
N GLU A 99 17.84 6.20 1.17
CA GLU A 99 17.06 7.00 0.21
C GLU A 99 16.32 8.16 0.89
N PHE A 100 16.02 7.99 2.17
CA PHE A 100 15.36 8.96 3.03
C PHE A 100 16.11 9.10 4.35
N PRO A 101 17.36 9.60 4.34
CA PRO A 101 18.13 9.71 5.57
C PRO A 101 17.56 10.81 6.47
N ASP A 102 17.38 10.52 7.77
CA ASP A 102 17.02 11.56 8.74
C ASP A 102 18.25 12.45 9.04
N PRO A 103 18.17 13.77 8.78
CA PRO A 103 19.29 14.68 9.04
C PRO A 103 19.64 14.80 10.53
N SER A 104 18.70 14.50 11.43
CA SER A 104 18.87 14.59 12.88
C SER A 104 19.24 13.26 13.55
N ASN A 105 19.14 12.15 12.82
CA ASN A 105 19.43 10.82 13.34
C ASN A 105 20.07 9.96 12.24
N SER A 106 21.36 9.67 12.36
CA SER A 106 22.10 8.83 11.41
C SER A 106 21.56 7.39 11.30
N SER A 107 20.70 6.97 12.22
CA SER A 107 19.96 5.69 12.18
C SER A 107 18.51 5.80 11.71
N GLY A 108 17.98 7.02 11.57
CA GLY A 108 16.59 7.30 11.29
C GLY A 108 16.25 7.45 9.80
N ILE A 109 14.95 7.56 9.53
CA ILE A 109 14.39 7.81 8.22
C ILE A 109 13.65 9.14 8.25
N ASP A 110 13.90 10.02 7.27
CA ASP A 110 13.09 11.22 7.08
C ASP A 110 11.71 10.85 6.53
N ILE A 111 10.84 10.49 7.47
CA ILE A 111 9.49 10.07 7.20
C ILE A 111 8.64 11.20 6.59
N VAL A 112 8.98 12.48 6.81
CA VAL A 112 8.26 13.63 6.23
C VAL A 112 8.50 13.65 4.73
N SER A 113 9.76 13.54 4.34
CA SER A 113 10.14 13.45 2.93
C SER A 113 9.56 12.20 2.26
N LEU A 114 9.53 11.06 2.96
CA LEU A 114 8.90 9.84 2.46
C LEU A 114 7.40 10.05 2.18
N LEU A 115 6.65 10.58 3.15
CA LEU A 115 5.21 10.75 3.03
C LEU A 115 4.81 11.79 1.99
N LYS A 116 5.58 12.88 1.85
CA LYS A 116 5.40 13.86 0.77
C LYS A 116 5.53 13.23 -0.63
N ARG A 117 6.32 12.17 -0.77
CA ARG A 117 6.46 11.43 -2.04
C ARG A 117 5.41 10.34 -2.20
N ALA A 118 5.00 9.72 -1.10
CA ALA A 118 4.09 8.59 -1.10
C ALA A 118 2.63 8.97 -1.31
N VAL A 119 2.22 10.15 -0.85
CA VAL A 119 0.80 10.50 -0.76
C VAL A 119 0.48 11.75 -1.57
N ASN A 120 -0.67 11.73 -2.25
CA ASN A 120 -1.27 12.95 -2.80
C ASN A 120 -2.09 13.67 -1.71
N THR A 121 -1.60 14.82 -1.28
CA THR A 121 -1.90 15.45 0.01
C THR A 121 -3.21 16.25 0.05
N GLN A 122 -4.06 16.15 -0.97
CA GLN A 122 -4.98 17.25 -1.24
C GLN A 122 -6.29 17.26 -0.44
N GLU A 123 -6.80 16.15 0.13
CA GLU A 123 -8.18 16.18 0.68
C GLU A 123 -8.51 15.33 1.92
N MET A 124 -7.66 14.40 2.42
CA MET A 124 -8.09 13.49 3.51
C MET A 124 -7.02 13.17 4.55
N MET A 125 -7.49 12.95 5.79
CA MET A 125 -6.67 12.44 6.89
C MET A 125 -6.32 10.98 6.61
N ILE A 126 -5.03 10.69 6.37
CA ILE A 126 -4.58 9.32 6.14
C ILE A 126 -4.19 8.66 7.45
N HIS A 127 -4.70 7.44 7.62
CA HIS A 127 -4.29 6.50 8.66
C HIS A 127 -2.98 5.84 8.26
N LEU A 128 -1.91 6.10 9.01
CA LEU A 128 -0.59 5.54 8.72
C LEU A 128 -0.20 4.49 9.74
N GLY A 129 0.25 3.33 9.26
CA GLY A 129 0.84 2.26 10.06
C GLY A 129 2.32 2.05 9.72
N PHE A 130 3.12 1.81 10.75
CA PHE A 130 4.52 1.41 10.66
C PHE A 130 4.73 0.17 11.53
N SER A 131 5.79 -0.60 11.25
CA SER A 131 6.13 -1.75 12.09
C SER A 131 7.63 -1.85 12.33
N GLY A 132 8.00 -2.03 13.59
CA GLY A 132 9.36 -2.37 14.05
C GLY A 132 9.69 -1.70 15.38
N GLU A 133 10.65 -2.24 16.13
CA GLU A 133 11.10 -1.60 17.38
C GLU A 133 11.68 -0.19 17.15
N GLU A 134 12.11 0.09 15.92
CA GLU A 134 12.63 1.38 15.47
C GLU A 134 11.54 2.39 15.08
N ASP A 135 10.24 2.02 15.13
CA ASP A 135 9.13 2.96 14.86
C ASP A 135 9.20 4.22 15.72
N LYS A 136 9.72 4.09 16.95
CA LYS A 136 9.97 5.23 17.84
C LYS A 136 11.07 6.15 17.32
N ARG A 137 12.09 5.61 16.64
CA ARG A 137 13.24 6.35 16.10
C ARG A 137 12.92 7.07 14.79
N TYR A 138 12.04 6.50 13.96
CA TYR A 138 11.61 7.15 12.72
C TYR A 138 10.73 8.39 12.98
N MET A 139 10.09 8.48 14.14
CA MET A 139 9.06 9.49 14.42
C MET A 139 9.51 10.58 15.40
N ILE A 140 10.75 10.57 15.88
CA ILE A 140 11.24 11.60 16.81
C ILE A 140 11.20 12.96 16.11
N GLY A 141 10.52 13.94 16.71
CA GLY A 141 10.41 15.31 16.18
C GLY A 141 9.55 15.46 14.92
N TRP A 142 8.82 14.42 14.51
CA TRP A 142 7.88 14.49 13.38
C TRP A 142 6.76 15.49 13.62
N GLU A 143 6.21 15.51 14.84
CA GLU A 143 5.02 16.30 15.18
C GLU A 143 5.28 17.81 15.06
N GLU A 144 6.52 18.22 15.33
CA GLU A 144 7.00 19.61 15.22
C GLU A 144 7.20 20.03 13.75
N LYS A 145 7.36 19.07 12.82
CA LYS A 145 7.51 19.31 11.38
C LYS A 145 6.17 19.37 10.63
N LYS A 146 5.03 19.36 11.33
CA LYS A 146 3.71 19.60 10.73
C LYS A 146 3.64 21.01 10.16
N THR A 147 3.79 21.15 8.85
CA THR A 147 3.31 22.33 8.14
C THR A 147 1.78 22.33 8.13
N ASP A 148 1.16 23.51 8.35
CA ASP A 148 -0.30 23.72 8.48
C ASP A 148 -1.17 23.13 7.35
N ALA A 149 -0.57 22.75 6.23
CA ALA A 149 -1.25 22.15 5.08
C ALA A 149 -1.55 20.64 5.19
N LEU A 150 -1.10 19.93 6.23
CA LEU A 150 -1.17 18.45 6.29
C LEU A 150 -1.71 17.90 7.61
N LYS A 151 -2.85 17.18 7.55
CA LYS A 151 -3.43 16.46 8.70
C LYS A 151 -3.23 14.95 8.54
N TRP A 152 -2.22 14.39 9.22
CA TRP A 152 -1.95 12.95 9.29
C TRP A 152 -2.39 12.38 10.65
N ARG A 153 -2.93 11.15 10.68
CA ARG A 153 -3.17 10.42 11.93
C ARG A 153 -2.45 9.07 11.88
N ILE A 154 -1.34 8.99 12.58
CA ILE A 154 -0.51 7.78 12.66
C ILE A 154 -1.05 6.90 13.78
N TYR A 155 -1.22 5.61 13.51
CA TYR A 155 -1.66 4.60 14.48
C TYR A 155 -0.59 3.53 14.64
N HIS A 156 -0.33 3.15 15.89
CA HIS A 156 0.53 2.02 16.22
C HIS A 156 -0.31 0.75 16.29
N PHE A 157 0.06 -0.27 15.51
CA PHE A 157 -0.50 -1.61 15.63
C PHE A 157 0.62 -2.57 16.06
N TRP A 158 0.48 -3.08 17.30
CA TRP A 158 1.36 -4.07 17.92
C TRP A 158 1.23 -5.43 17.24
#